data_AF-A0A5Q4EPU8-F1
#
_entry.id   AF-A0A5Q4EPU8-F1
#
_cell.length_a   1.000
_cell.length_b   1.000
_cell.length_c   1.000
_cell.angle_alpha   90.00
_cell.angle_beta   90.00
_cell.angle_gamma   90.00
#
_symmetry.space_group_name_H-M   'P 1'
#
loop_
_entity.id
_entity.type
_entity.pdbx_description
1 polymer ?
#
loop_
_entity_poly.entity_id
_entity_poly.type
_entity_poly.pdbx_seq_one_letter_code
_entity_poly.pdbx_strand_id
1 'polypeptide(L)' 'MEAIETIMNSRSFFFLVIGAIAIVAILGGILESILRTRAQERSRREIAAYIAEGSITPEQGERLMKSTPKKSC' A
#
# COMPACT_ATOMS: atom_id res chain seq x y z
N MET A 1 -38.20 -16.39 5.89
CA MET A 1 -38.37 -14.93 5.86
C MET A 1 -37.81 -14.22 7.09
N GLU A 2 -37.08 -14.90 7.98
CA GLU A 2 -36.55 -14.28 9.22
C GLU A 2 -35.14 -13.68 9.09
N ALA A 3 -34.33 -14.18 8.16
CA ALA A 3 -32.99 -13.66 7.89
C ALA A 3 -33.02 -12.21 7.36
N ILE A 4 -34.04 -11.88 6.57
CA ILE A 4 -34.19 -10.54 5.96
C ILE A 4 -34.57 -9.50 7.03
N GLU A 5 -35.47 -9.83 7.95
CA GLU A 5 -35.82 -8.92 9.06
C GLU A 5 -34.65 -8.69 10.01
N THR A 6 -33.82 -9.71 10.26
CA THR A 6 -32.61 -9.58 11.10
C THR A 6 -31.59 -8.63 10.47
N ILE A 7 -31.46 -8.63 9.14
CA ILE A 7 -30.59 -7.72 8.39
C ILE A 7 -31.16 -6.29 8.33
N MET A 8 -32.49 -6.16 8.26
CA MET A 8 -33.20 -4.86 8.25
C MET A 8 -33.31 -4.18 9.62
N ASN A 9 -32.89 -4.84 10.70
CA ASN A 9 -32.79 -4.19 12.01
C ASN A 9 -31.71 -3.09 11.98
N SER A 10 -32.08 -1.86 12.34
CA SER A 10 -31.19 -0.67 12.33
C SER A 10 -29.88 -0.91 13.10
N ARG A 11 -29.93 -1.68 14.19
CA ARG A 11 -28.75 -2.05 14.97
C ARG A 11 -27.81 -3.01 14.22
N SER A 12 -28.34 -4.03 13.56
CA SER A 12 -27.56 -5.01 12.79
C SER A 12 -26.95 -4.38 11.53
N PHE A 13 -27.70 -3.52 10.84
CA PHE A 13 -27.24 -2.83 9.64
C PHE A 13 -26.04 -1.92 9.92
N PHE A 14 -26.07 -1.18 11.04
CA PHE A 14 -24.96 -0.30 11.45
C PHE A 14 -23.64 -1.06 11.65
N PHE A 15 -23.67 -2.20 12.35
CA PHE A 15 -22.48 -3.03 12.54
C PHE A 15 -21.97 -3.65 11.25
N LEU A 16 -22.87 -4.05 10.33
CA LEU A 16 -22.48 -4.55 9.01
C LEU A 16 -21.74 -3.50 8.18
N VAL A 17 -22.24 -2.27 8.15
CA VAL A 17 -21.60 -1.18 7.39
C VAL A 17 -20.21 -0.86 7.94
N ILE A 18 -20.06 -0.74 9.27
CA ILE A 18 -18.76 -0.50 9.89
C ILE A 18 -17.80 -1.68 9.64
N GLY A 19 -18.29 -2.91 9.77
CA GLY A 19 -17.51 -4.10 9.48
C GLY A 19 -17.02 -4.13 8.03
N ALA A 20 -17.88 -3.80 7.07
CA ALA A 20 -17.51 -3.73 5.66
C ALA A 20 -16.45 -2.66 5.38
N ILE A 21 -16.59 -1.46 5.94
CA ILE A 21 -15.60 -0.39 5.80
C ILE A 21 -14.25 -0.82 6.41
N ALA A 22 -14.27 -1.44 7.59
CA ALA A 22 -13.06 -1.93 8.23
C ALA A 22 -12.33 -2.98 7.38
N ILE A 23 -13.07 -3.93 6.80
CA ILE A 23 -12.50 -4.94 5.91
C ILE A 23 -11.85 -4.30 4.69
N VAL A 24 -12.55 -3.36 4.04
CA VAL A 24 -12.01 -2.66 2.85
C VAL A 24 -10.76 -1.86 3.21
N ALA A 25 -10.74 -1.17 4.35
CA ALA A 25 -9.58 -0.41 4.82
C ALA A 25 -8.37 -1.31 5.09
N ILE A 26 -8.58 -2.46 5.73
CA ILE A 26 -7.52 -3.44 6.01
C ILE A 26 -6.93 -3.98 4.70
N LEU A 27 -7.79 -4.40 3.77
CA LEU A 27 -7.36 -4.89 2.46
C LEU A 27 -6.59 -3.82 1.70
N GLY A 28 -7.08 -2.57 1.71
CA GLY A 28 -6.40 -1.43 1.12
C GLY A 28 -5.00 -1.21 1.69
N GLY A 29 -4.86 -1.26 3.01
CA GLY A 29 -3.56 -1.11 3.68
C GLY A 29 -2.56 -2.22 3.34
N ILE A 30 -3.04 -3.47 3.22
CA ILE A 30 -2.19 -4.61 2.82
C ILE A 30 -1.70 -4.42 1.37
N LEU A 31 -2.61 -4.09 0.45
CA LEU A 31 -2.26 -3.88 -0.96
C LEU A 31 -1.26 -2.72 -1.11
N GLU A 32 -1.49 -1.60 -0.44
CA GLU A 32 -0.59 -0.45 -0.47
C GLU A 32 0.82 -0.85 0.00
N SER A 33 0.92 -1.61 1.09
CA SER A 33 2.19 -2.08 1.63
C SER A 33 2.94 -2.96 0.62
N ILE A 34 2.24 -3.90 -0.03
CA ILE A 34 2.85 -4.79 -1.02
C ILE A 34 3.35 -3.98 -2.22
N LEU A 35 2.50 -3.12 -2.79
CA LEU A 35 2.86 -2.31 -3.95
C LEU A 35 4.05 -1.40 -3.66
N ARG A 36 4.09 -0.80 -2.47
CA ARG A 36 5.20 0.06 -2.06
C ARG A 36 6.52 -0.70 -1.97
N THR A 37 6.53 -1.89 -1.36
CA THR A 37 7.73 -2.73 -1.27
C THR A 37 8.21 -3.14 -2.67
N ARG A 38 7.29 -3.57 -3.54
CA ARG A 38 7.61 -3.95 -4.92
C ARG A 38 8.18 -2.79 -5.73
N ALA A 39 7.61 -1.60 -5.60
CA ALA A 39 8.10 -0.40 -6.26
C ALA A 39 9.53 -0.06 -5.80
N GLN A 40 9.81 -0.14 -4.50
CA GLN A 40 11.15 0.11 -3.97
C GLN A 40 12.18 -0.91 -4.47
N GLU A 41 11.84 -2.20 -4.46
CA GLU A 41 12.72 -3.25 -5.00
C GLU A 41 13.01 -3.02 -6.49
N ARG A 42 11.99 -2.67 -7.27
CA ARG A 42 12.13 -2.37 -8.69
C ARG A 42 13.02 -1.16 -8.94
N SER A 43 12.77 -0.04 -8.24
CA SER A 43 13.59 1.16 -8.38
C SER A 43 15.05 0.91 -7.99
N ARG A 44 15.33 0.08 -6.97
CA ARG A 44 16.72 -0.29 -6.62
C ARG A 44 17.42 -1.08 -7.73
N ARG A 45 16.70 -1.98 -8.41
CA ARG A 45 17.23 -2.74 -9.55
C ARG A 45 17.48 -1.84 -10.76
N GLU A 46 16.57 -0.91 -11.03
CA GLU A 46 16.70 0.07 -12.11
C GLU A 46 17.88 1.01 -11.86
N ILE A 47 18.07 1.52 -10.64
CA ILE A 47 19.24 2.33 -10.26
C ILE A 47 20.54 1.54 -10.48
N ALA A 48 20.59 0.27 -10.12
CA ALA A 48 21.78 -0.57 -10.35
C ALA A 48 22.07 -0.75 -11.86
N ALA A 49 21.03 -0.93 -12.68
CA ALA A 49 21.18 -0.99 -14.13
C ALA A 49 21.71 0.35 -14.70
N TYR A 50 21.16 1.49 -14.26
CA TYR A 50 21.63 2.81 -14.70
C TYR A 50 23.07 3.12 -14.29
N ILE A 51 23.51 2.63 -13.12
CA ILE A 51 24.92 2.73 -12.71
C ILE A 51 25.79 1.85 -13.62
N ALA A 52 25.35 0.63 -13.95
CA ALA A 52 26.09 -0.28 -14.83
C ALA A 52 26.17 0.24 -16.28
N GLU A 53 25.12 0.91 -16.76
CA GLU A 53 25.07 1.61 -18.05
C GLU A 53 25.86 2.93 -18.05
N GLY A 54 26.22 3.45 -16.86
CA GLY A 54 26.96 4.70 -16.70
C GLY A 54 26.12 5.97 -16.89
N SER A 55 24.78 5.86 -16.93
CA SER A 55 23.88 7.01 -17.09
C SER A 55 23.65 7.78 -15.78
N ILE A 56 23.98 7.17 -14.63
CA ILE A 56 23.90 7.76 -13.29
C ILE A 56 25.19 7.41 -12.52
N THR A 57 25.78 8.37 -11.80
CA THR A 57 26.96 8.07 -10.96
C THR A 57 26.54 7.34 -9.67
N PRO A 58 27.40 6.49 -9.07
CA PRO A 58 27.09 5.81 -7.82
C PRO A 58 26.64 6.75 -6.69
N GLU A 59 27.24 7.95 -6.60
CA GLU A 59 26.89 8.97 -5.60
C GLU A 59 25.49 9.54 -5.83
N GLN A 60 25.11 9.73 -7.09
CA GLN A 60 23.75 10.15 -7.44
C GLN A 60 22.74 9.03 -7.13
N GLY A 61 23.09 7.77 -7.40
CA GLY A 61 22.29 6.61 -7.05
C GLY A 61 22.06 6.49 -5.54
N GLU A 62 23.10 6.70 -4.73
CA GLU A 62 23.00 6.72 -3.27
C GLU A 62 22.02 7.78 -2.76
N ARG A 63 22.08 8.99 -3.34
CA ARG A 63 21.16 10.09 -3.02
C ARG A 63 19.73 9.79 -3.42
N LEU A 64 19.50 9.14 -4.56
CA LEU A 64 18.16 8.70 -5.01
C LEU A 64 17.58 7.61 -4.11
N MET A 65 18.40 6.68 -3.61
CA MET A 65 17.92 5.67 -2.66
C MET A 65 17.52 6.29 -1.31
N LYS A 66 18.25 7.34 -0.87
CA LYS A 66 17.97 8.07 0.37
C LYS A 66 16.78 9.04 0.28
N SER A 67 16.39 9.48 -0.92
CA SER A 67 15.28 10.44 -1.10
C SER A 67 13.89 9.82 -0.96
N THR A 68 13.78 8.50 -0.74
CA THR A 68 12.48 7.86 -0.50
C THR A 68 11.83 8.47 0.74
N PRO A 69 10.68 9.17 0.62
CA PRO A 69 10.06 9.84 1.75
C PRO A 69 9.68 8.81 2.82
N LYS A 70 10.26 8.98 4.01
CA LYS A 70 9.83 8.27 5.21
C LYS A 70 8.46 8.83 5.57
N LYS A 71 7.42 7.98 5.58
CA LYS A 71 6.09 8.41 6.07
C LYS A 71 6.32 8.94 7.49
N SER A 72 6.12 10.25 7.71
CA SER A 72 5.92 10.79 9.05
C SER A 72 4.59 10.22 9.51
N CYS A 73 4.66 9.25 10.42
CA CYS A 73 3.50 8.71 11.12
C CYS A 73 2.80 9.83 11.90
#